data_AF-A0ABD2YFS9-F1
#
_entry.id   AF-A0ABD2YFS9-F1
#
_cell.length_a   1.000
_cell.length_b   1.000
_cell.length_c   1.000
_cell.angle_alpha   90.00
_cell.angle_beta   90.00
_cell.angle_gamma   90.00
#
_symmetry.space_group_name_H-M   'P 1'
#
loop_
_entity.id
_entity.type
_entity.pdbx_description
1 polymer ?
#
loop_
_entity_poly.entity_id
_entity_poly.type
_entity_poly.pdbx_seq_one_letter_code
_entity_poly.pdbx_strand_id
1 'polypeptide(L)'
;MVYDWIWVLSLVENEKIRGIWVIIGSLEGTAQMIKERGLWSNRDKRIVGPIPGVEIGDVFFFRMELCVIGLHGQPQAGIDYLSAYQSLNGEPITMSVIVSGGYEDDEDTGREIIYSGHGVQDKNNWQCMKL
;
A
#
# COMPACT_ATOMS: atom_id res chain seq x y z
N MET A 1 -6.65 15.99 2.50
CA MET A 1 -7.77 16.44 3.37
C MET A 1 -8.85 15.37 3.62
N VAL A 2 -8.77 14.14 3.09
CA VAL A 2 -9.85 13.13 3.27
C VAL A 2 -9.53 12.06 4.34
N TYR A 3 -8.32 12.04 4.92
CA TYR A 3 -7.98 11.15 6.05
C TYR A 3 -7.85 11.85 7.40
N ASP A 4 -7.79 13.19 7.41
CA ASP A 4 -7.79 13.98 8.65
C ASP A 4 -9.08 13.79 9.45
N TRP A 5 -10.23 13.60 8.79
CA TRP A 5 -11.53 13.44 9.47
C TRP A 5 -11.81 12.02 9.96
N ILE A 6 -11.10 11.00 9.46
CA ILE A 6 -11.17 9.63 10.01
C ILE A 6 -10.44 9.56 11.36
N TRP A 7 -9.35 10.32 11.51
CA TRP A 7 -8.68 10.51 12.80
C TRP A 7 -9.49 11.36 13.78
N VAL A 8 -10.17 12.42 13.32
CA VAL A 8 -10.98 13.30 14.17
C VAL A 8 -12.32 12.65 14.61
N LEU A 9 -12.97 11.81 13.80
CA LEU A 9 -14.19 11.10 14.21
C LEU A 9 -13.93 9.90 15.12
N SER A 10 -12.76 9.26 15.04
CA SER A 10 -12.34 8.27 16.05
C SER A 10 -12.15 8.91 17.44
N LEU A 11 -11.87 10.22 17.48
CA LEU A 11 -11.67 11.01 18.71
C LEU A 11 -12.96 11.51 19.37
N VAL A 12 -14.12 11.53 18.68
CA VAL A 12 -15.32 12.23 19.20
C VAL A 12 -16.39 11.31 19.82
N GLU A 13 -16.40 10.00 19.58
CA GLU A 13 -17.63 9.23 19.91
C GLU A 13 -17.47 7.90 20.67
N ASN A 14 -16.44 7.70 21.51
CA ASN A 14 -16.54 6.68 22.56
C ASN A 14 -15.61 6.93 23.75
N GLU A 15 -16.20 7.29 24.90
CA GLU A 15 -15.56 7.52 26.21
C GLU A 15 -14.98 6.23 26.86
N LYS A 16 -14.15 5.47 26.16
CA LYS A 16 -13.34 4.36 26.74
C LYS A 16 -11.84 4.54 26.46
N ILE A 17 -11.42 5.80 26.44
CA ILE A 17 -10.06 6.25 26.10
C ILE A 17 -9.19 6.21 27.36
N ARG A 18 -8.78 5.01 27.78
CA ARG A 18 -7.60 4.84 28.65
C ARG A 18 -6.63 3.77 28.13
N GLY A 19 -7.10 2.80 27.36
CA GLY A 19 -6.24 1.81 26.68
C GLY A 19 -5.74 2.24 25.29
N ILE A 20 -6.35 3.28 24.69
CA ILE A 20 -6.10 3.72 23.30
C ILE A 20 -4.75 4.43 23.11
N TRP A 21 -4.21 5.06 24.15
CA TRP A 21 -2.88 5.70 24.09
C TRP A 21 -1.74 4.70 23.84
N VAL A 22 -1.95 3.42 24.17
CA VAL A 22 -0.98 2.35 23.89
C VAL A 22 -1.08 1.89 22.42
N ILE A 23 -2.24 2.05 21.76
CA ILE A 23 -2.49 1.54 20.41
C ILE A 23 -2.09 2.57 19.32
N ILE A 24 -2.20 3.87 19.63
CA ILE A 24 -1.73 4.95 18.72
C ILE A 24 -0.19 4.92 18.56
N GLY A 25 0.54 4.25 19.45
CA GLY A 25 1.99 4.07 19.36
C GLY A 25 2.47 3.08 18.29
N SER A 26 1.59 2.32 17.64
CA SER A 26 1.94 1.45 16.52
C SER A 26 0.97 1.65 15.35
N LEU A 27 1.49 2.16 14.23
CA LEU A 27 0.77 2.25 12.96
C LEU A 27 0.16 0.90 12.54
N GLU A 28 0.84 -0.20 12.89
CA GLU A 28 0.34 -1.56 12.67
C GLU A 28 -0.92 -1.83 13.50
N GLY A 29 -0.93 -1.42 14.77
CA GLY A 29 -2.09 -1.54 15.66
C GLY A 29 -3.29 -0.74 15.17
N THR A 30 -3.06 0.46 14.66
CA THR A 30 -4.12 1.29 14.06
C THR A 30 -4.64 0.66 12.76
N ALA A 31 -3.77 0.22 11.86
CA ALA A 31 -4.19 -0.43 10.62
C ALA A 31 -4.94 -1.77 10.86
N GLN A 32 -4.51 -2.52 11.88
CA GLN A 32 -5.21 -3.72 12.34
C GLN A 32 -6.60 -3.38 12.90
N MET A 33 -6.74 -2.33 13.72
CA MET A 33 -8.05 -1.89 14.20
C MET A 33 -8.98 -1.46 13.06
N ILE A 34 -8.48 -0.70 12.08
CA ILE A 34 -9.25 -0.31 10.89
C ILE A 34 -9.66 -1.56 10.10
N LYS A 35 -8.80 -2.58 10.05
CA LYS A 35 -9.11 -3.88 9.42
C LYS A 35 -10.23 -4.61 10.15
N GLU A 36 -10.10 -4.76 11.47
CA GLU A 36 -11.06 -5.46 12.33
C GLU A 36 -12.44 -4.77 12.33
N ARG A 37 -12.46 -3.44 12.16
CA ARG A 37 -13.69 -2.66 12.04
C ARG A 37 -14.27 -2.62 10.62
N GLY A 38 -13.64 -3.29 9.65
CA GLY A 38 -14.11 -3.32 8.26
C GLY A 38 -14.01 -1.96 7.55
N LEU A 39 -13.14 -1.08 8.03
CA LEU A 39 -12.97 0.29 7.51
C LEU A 39 -11.89 0.38 6.42
N TRP A 40 -11.38 -0.75 5.92
CA TRP A 40 -10.47 -0.73 4.76
C TRP A 40 -11.27 -0.40 3.51
N SER A 41 -10.82 0.62 2.80
CA SER A 41 -11.42 0.99 1.52
C SER A 41 -10.88 0.08 0.42
N ASN A 42 -11.73 -0.25 -0.55
CA ASN A 42 -11.40 -0.94 -1.81
C ASN A 42 -10.65 -2.28 -1.72
N ARG A 43 -10.43 -2.85 -0.52
CA ARG A 43 -9.63 -4.07 -0.33
C ARG A 43 -10.21 -5.28 -1.06
N ASP A 44 -11.52 -5.45 -0.98
CA ASP A 44 -12.21 -6.61 -1.58
C ASP A 44 -12.43 -6.42 -3.09
N LYS A 45 -12.28 -5.18 -3.59
CA LYS A 45 -12.58 -4.82 -4.97
C LYS A 45 -11.36 -4.83 -5.89
N ARG A 46 -10.14 -5.00 -5.34
CA ARG A 46 -8.84 -5.14 -6.05
C ARG A 46 -8.87 -4.46 -7.43
N ILE A 47 -8.95 -3.13 -7.40
CA ILE A 47 -9.29 -2.31 -8.56
C ILE A 47 -8.06 -2.19 -9.46
N VAL A 48 -8.23 -2.50 -10.75
CA VAL A 48 -7.22 -2.22 -11.78
C VAL A 48 -7.48 -0.82 -12.32
N GLY A 49 -6.48 0.06 -12.23
CA GLY A 49 -6.57 1.45 -12.71
C GLY A 49 -6.84 2.46 -11.59
N PRO A 50 -7.47 3.62 -11.91
CA PRO A 50 -7.66 4.71 -10.95
C PRO A 50 -8.47 4.29 -9.73
N ILE A 51 -7.99 4.65 -8.54
CA ILE A 51 -8.70 4.41 -7.28
C ILE A 51 -9.65 5.58 -7.00
N PRO A 52 -10.96 5.33 -6.78
CA PRO A 52 -11.90 6.39 -6.47
C PRO A 52 -11.48 7.22 -5.25
N GLY A 53 -11.40 8.54 -5.41
CA GLY A 53 -11.04 9.47 -4.34
C GLY A 53 -9.54 9.65 -4.11
N VAL A 54 -8.69 9.05 -4.96
CA VAL A 54 -7.24 9.29 -4.99
C VAL A 54 -6.88 9.99 -6.29
N GLU A 55 -6.21 11.13 -6.19
CA GLU A 55 -5.78 11.95 -7.33
C GLU A 55 -4.27 11.92 -7.50
N ILE A 56 -3.80 12.20 -8.73
CA ILE A 56 -2.37 12.31 -9.01
C ILE A 56 -1.82 13.50 -8.23
N GLY A 57 -0.77 13.25 -7.43
CA GLY A 57 -0.17 14.25 -6.56
C GLY A 57 -0.61 14.15 -5.10
N ASP A 58 -1.55 13.26 -4.76
CA ASP A 58 -1.84 12.94 -3.36
C ASP A 58 -0.60 12.38 -2.65
N VAL A 59 -0.38 12.86 -1.42
CA VAL A 59 0.78 12.51 -0.62
C VAL A 59 0.36 11.60 0.54
N PHE A 60 1.09 10.49 0.68
CA PHE A 60 0.93 9.52 1.76
C PHE A 60 2.25 9.44 2.54
N PHE A 61 2.15 9.32 3.86
CA PHE A 61 3.30 9.26 4.75
C PHE A 61 3.72 7.82 5.02
N PHE A 62 2.78 6.87 4.94
CA PHE A 62 3.05 5.47 5.29
C PHE A 62 2.50 4.48 4.27
N ARG A 63 3.24 3.39 4.05
CA ARG A 63 2.82 2.23 3.25
C ARG A 63 1.48 1.66 3.70
N MET A 64 1.20 1.68 5.00
CA MET A 64 -0.06 1.19 5.54
C MET A 64 -1.26 2.05 5.16
N GLU A 65 -1.08 3.34 4.90
CA GLU A 65 -2.16 4.18 4.37
C GLU A 65 -2.55 3.67 2.98
N LEU A 66 -1.58 3.37 2.12
CA LEU A 66 -1.83 2.80 0.79
C LEU A 66 -2.61 1.48 0.88
N CYS A 67 -2.28 0.63 1.86
CA CYS A 67 -2.98 -0.64 2.10
C CYS A 67 -4.43 -0.42 2.57
N VAL A 68 -4.66 0.54 3.47
CA VAL A 68 -5.99 0.86 4.01
C VAL A 68 -6.90 1.45 2.92
N ILE A 69 -6.32 2.22 1.99
CA ILE A 69 -7.06 2.89 0.91
C ILE A 69 -7.32 1.95 -0.27
N GLY A 70 -6.48 0.91 -0.40
CA GLY A 70 -6.52 -0.04 -1.50
C GLY A 70 -5.74 0.41 -2.73
N LEU A 71 -4.82 1.37 -2.59
CA LEU A 71 -3.91 1.78 -3.66
C LEU A 71 -2.78 0.77 -3.86
N HIS A 72 -2.27 0.21 -2.76
CA HIS A 72 -1.26 -0.84 -2.80
C HIS A 72 -1.44 -1.83 -1.64
N GLY A 73 -1.76 -3.08 -1.95
CA GLY A 73 -2.13 -4.09 -0.94
C GLY A 73 -0.96 -4.72 -0.20
N GLN A 74 0.28 -4.50 -0.63
CA GLN A 74 1.47 -5.11 -0.03
C GLN A 74 2.18 -4.14 0.94
N PRO A 75 2.24 -4.44 2.25
CA PRO A 75 2.86 -3.51 3.20
C PRO A 75 4.36 -3.31 2.93
N GLN A 76 5.05 -4.37 2.47
CA GLN A 76 6.49 -4.36 2.22
C GLN A 76 6.88 -4.49 0.75
N ALA A 77 6.20 -5.35 -0.02
CA ALA A 77 6.62 -5.63 -1.39
C ALA A 77 6.38 -4.46 -2.35
N GLY A 78 7.31 -4.21 -3.26
CA GLY A 78 7.21 -3.15 -4.26
C GLY A 78 6.08 -3.35 -5.27
N ILE A 79 5.65 -4.60 -5.53
CA ILE A 79 4.66 -4.96 -6.56
C ILE A 79 3.40 -5.52 -5.89
N ASP A 80 2.22 -4.98 -6.22
CA ASP A 80 0.92 -5.58 -5.89
C ASP A 80 0.21 -6.03 -7.17
N TYR A 81 -0.38 -7.22 -7.12
CA TYR A 81 -0.91 -7.89 -8.30
C TYR A 81 -2.16 -8.72 -7.97
N LEU A 82 -2.97 -8.93 -8.99
CA LEU A 82 -4.02 -9.97 -9.02
C LEU A 82 -3.38 -11.28 -9.45
N SER A 83 -3.64 -12.34 -8.68
CA SER A 83 -3.22 -13.68 -9.11
C SER A 83 -4.00 -14.14 -10.35
N ALA A 84 -3.43 -15.10 -11.08
CA ALA A 84 -4.07 -15.76 -12.22
C ALA A 84 -5.50 -16.23 -11.92
N TYR A 85 -5.75 -16.77 -10.71
CA TYR A 85 -7.07 -17.22 -10.28
C TYR A 85 -8.08 -16.09 -10.12
N GLN A 86 -7.61 -14.89 -9.75
CA GLN A 86 -8.48 -13.72 -9.53
C GLN A 86 -8.71 -12.92 -10.81
N SER A 87 -7.92 -13.16 -11.84
CA SER A 87 -8.01 -12.46 -13.11
C SER A 87 -8.97 -13.15 -14.08
N LEU A 88 -9.74 -12.36 -14.83
CA LEU A 88 -10.67 -12.88 -15.84
C LEU A 88 -9.98 -13.59 -17.01
N ASN A 89 -8.72 -13.22 -17.29
CA ASN A 89 -7.94 -13.79 -18.39
C ASN A 89 -7.05 -14.98 -17.98
N GLY A 90 -7.07 -15.37 -16.70
CA GLY A 90 -6.24 -16.46 -16.17
C GLY A 90 -4.75 -16.11 -16.02
N GLU A 91 -4.34 -14.87 -16.29
CA GLU A 91 -2.97 -14.39 -16.16
C GLU A 91 -2.84 -13.41 -15.00
N PRO A 92 -1.72 -13.39 -14.27
CA PRO A 92 -1.51 -12.42 -13.21
C PRO A 92 -1.42 -11.01 -13.79
N ILE A 93 -2.06 -10.04 -13.11
CA ILE A 93 -2.10 -8.64 -13.53
C ILE A 93 -1.50 -7.78 -12.43
N THR A 94 -0.42 -7.06 -12.73
CA THR A 94 0.11 -6.04 -11.83
C THR A 94 -0.87 -4.86 -11.74
N MET A 95 -1.23 -4.47 -10.52
CA MET A 95 -2.14 -3.34 -10.27
C MET A 95 -1.37 -2.08 -9.89
N SER A 96 -0.35 -2.22 -9.07
CA SER A 96 0.45 -1.09 -8.58
C SER A 96 1.88 -1.50 -8.29
N VAL A 97 2.78 -0.53 -8.46
CA VAL A 97 4.20 -0.61 -8.14
C VAL A 97 4.58 0.59 -7.28
N ILE A 98 5.53 0.41 -6.36
CA ILE A 98 6.19 1.51 -5.68
C ILE A 98 7.63 1.59 -6.13
N VAL A 99 8.01 2.76 -6.61
CA VAL A 99 9.40 3.16 -6.81
C VAL A 99 9.86 3.85 -5.53
N SER A 100 10.73 3.18 -4.77
CA SER A 100 11.27 3.71 -3.51
C SER A 100 12.78 3.98 -3.56
N GLY A 101 13.43 3.80 -4.72
CA GLY A 101 14.89 3.88 -4.86
C GLY A 101 15.63 2.78 -4.11
N GLY A 102 14.97 1.63 -3.88
CA GLY A 102 15.55 0.49 -3.16
C GLY A 102 16.40 -0.45 -4.02
N TYR A 103 16.37 -0.26 -5.34
CA TYR A 103 17.17 -1.01 -6.31
C TYR A 103 18.09 -0.02 -7.02
N GLU A 104 19.38 -0.34 -7.09
CA GLU A 104 20.36 0.49 -7.79
C GLU A 104 20.13 0.51 -9.31
N ASP A 105 19.44 -0.51 -9.83
CA ASP A 105 19.11 -0.70 -11.25
C ASP A 105 17.87 0.11 -11.70
N ASP A 106 17.17 0.79 -10.79
CA ASP A 106 16.00 1.61 -11.14
C ASP A 106 16.44 2.95 -11.75
N GLU A 107 15.91 3.29 -12.93
CA GLU A 107 16.10 4.59 -13.57
C GLU A 107 14.76 5.35 -13.67
N ASP A 108 14.73 6.60 -13.22
CA ASP A 108 13.55 7.48 -13.30
C ASP A 108 13.90 8.78 -14.04
N THR A 109 13.29 8.97 -15.21
CA THR A 109 13.43 10.17 -16.05
C THR A 109 12.26 11.15 -15.89
N GLY A 110 11.35 10.87 -14.97
CA GLY A 110 10.11 11.60 -14.69
C GLY A 110 8.95 11.26 -15.64
N ARG A 111 9.24 10.85 -16.88
CA ARG A 111 8.23 10.36 -17.85
C ARG A 111 8.28 8.86 -18.07
N GLU A 112 9.45 8.28 -17.93
CA GLU A 112 9.71 6.86 -18.09
C GLU A 112 10.46 6.36 -16.87
N ILE A 113 10.08 5.18 -16.41
CA ILE A 113 10.70 4.48 -15.30
C ILE A 113 11.13 3.11 -15.80
N ILE A 114 12.41 2.79 -15.65
CA ILE A 114 12.91 1.42 -15.74
C ILE A 114 12.84 0.85 -14.34
N TYR A 115 11.90 -0.09 -14.15
CA TYR A 115 11.61 -0.66 -12.84
C TYR A 115 12.11 -2.10 -12.75
N SER A 116 12.94 -2.35 -11.75
CA SER A 116 13.46 -3.68 -11.47
C SER A 116 12.38 -4.56 -10.83
N GLY A 117 12.34 -5.85 -11.17
CA GLY A 117 11.34 -6.78 -10.65
C GLY A 117 11.41 -6.98 -9.13
N HIS A 118 10.82 -8.06 -8.61
CA HIS A 118 11.16 -8.50 -7.26
C HIS A 118 11.88 -9.86 -7.37
N GLY A 119 12.92 -10.08 -6.56
CA GLY A 119 13.73 -11.28 -6.64
C GLY A 119 14.77 -11.37 -5.54
N VAL A 120 15.63 -12.39 -5.63
CA VAL A 120 16.78 -12.54 -4.73
C VAL A 120 17.74 -11.38 -5.00
N GLN A 121 18.11 -10.69 -3.93
CA GLN A 121 19.10 -9.63 -3.98
C GLN A 121 20.43 -10.12 -3.42
N ASP A 122 21.52 -9.58 -3.94
CA ASP A 122 22.84 -9.75 -3.35
C ASP A 122 23.06 -8.78 -2.17
N LYS A 123 24.28 -8.76 -1.61
CA LYS A 123 24.62 -7.87 -0.48
C LYS A 123 24.64 -6.39 -0.85
N ASN A 124 24.62 -6.06 -2.14
CA ASN A 124 24.64 -4.71 -2.68
C ASN A 124 23.24 -4.29 -3.18
N ASN A 125 22.19 -5.07 -2.88
CA ASN A 125 20.80 -4.86 -3.35
C ASN A 125 20.60 -5.02 -4.87
N TRP A 126 21.58 -5.55 -5.60
CA TRP A 126 21.43 -5.87 -7.01
C TRP A 126 20.53 -7.08 -7.19
N GLN A 127 19.73 -7.07 -8.26
CA GLN A 127 18.93 -8.24 -8.58
C GLN A 127 19.81 -9.34 -9.17
N CYS A 128 19.87 -10.48 -8.47
CA CYS A 128 20.48 -11.67 -9.02
C CYS A 128 19.65 -12.15 -10.21
N MET A 129 20.25 -12.20 -11.40
CA MET A 129 19.60 -12.82 -12.56
C MET A 129 19.26 -14.28 -12.25
N LYS A 130 18.05 -14.72 -12.62
CA LYS A 130 17.75 -16.15 -12.69
C LYS A 130 18.49 -16.73 -13.90
N LEU A 131 19.38 -17.68 -13.65
CA LEU A 131 19.94 -18.58 -14.67
C LEU A 131 18.86 -19.46 -15.29
#